data_AF-A0A933J8H9-F1
#
_entry.id   AF-A0A933J8H9-F1
#
_cell.length_a   1.000
_cell.length_b   1.000
_cell.length_c   1.000
_cell.angle_alpha   90.00
_cell.angle_beta   90.00
_cell.angle_gamma   90.00
#
_symmetry.space_group_name_H-M   'P 1'
#
loop_
_entity.id
_entity.type
_entity.pdbx_description
1 polymer ?
#
loop_
_entity_poly.entity_id
_entity_poly.type
_entity_poly.pdbx_seq_one_letter_code
_entity_poly.pdbx_strand_id
1 'polypeptide(L)'
;MDSFITNNNDKKLKRRISDLIQNSAELKFLVGFFYFSGIAELYESIKKTSALEIKVLVGLNVDLGVHGIIEYADDQARTDTGRC
;
A
#
# COMPACT_ATOMS: atom_id res chain seq x y z
N MET A 1 -12.84 -2.90 -17.46
CA MET A 1 -12.81 -1.42 -17.42
C MET A 1 -11.44 -1.03 -16.91
N ASP A 2 -10.63 -0.32 -17.71
CA ASP A 2 -9.30 0.13 -17.30
C ASP A 2 -9.42 1.44 -16.51
N SER A 3 -9.22 1.38 -15.20
CA SER A 3 -9.37 2.53 -14.28
C SER A 3 -8.03 3.19 -13.93
N PHE A 4 -7.05 3.19 -14.85
CA PHE A 4 -5.77 3.87 -14.64
C PHE A 4 -5.70 5.14 -15.48
N ILE A 5 -5.84 6.29 -14.81
CA ILE A 5 -5.68 7.61 -15.40
C ILE A 5 -4.19 7.97 -15.34
N THR A 6 -3.58 8.16 -16.50
CA THR A 6 -2.16 8.49 -16.63
C THR A 6 -1.96 9.39 -17.85
N ASN A 7 -0.97 10.27 -17.78
CA ASN A 7 -0.57 11.11 -18.90
C ASN A 7 0.35 10.38 -19.89
N ASN A 8 0.59 9.08 -19.68
CA ASN A 8 1.45 8.25 -20.51
C ASN A 8 0.63 7.22 -21.30
N ASN A 9 1.17 6.74 -22.43
CA ASN A 9 0.47 5.79 -23.30
C ASN A 9 0.26 4.41 -22.65
N ASP A 10 1.03 4.09 -21.61
CA ASP A 10 0.94 2.81 -20.90
C ASP A 10 -0.21 2.82 -19.88
N LYS A 11 -1.32 2.17 -20.22
CA LYS A 11 -2.58 2.22 -19.45
C LYS A 11 -2.66 1.19 -18.30
N LYS A 12 -1.55 0.55 -17.95
CA LYS A 12 -1.51 -0.47 -16.88
C LYS A 12 -0.82 0.07 -15.63
N LEU A 13 -1.60 0.25 -14.56
CA LEU A 13 -1.12 0.67 -13.24
C LEU A 13 0.04 -0.20 -12.74
N LYS A 14 -0.08 -1.53 -12.89
CA LYS A 14 0.97 -2.50 -12.51
C LYS A 14 2.32 -2.15 -13.11
N ARG A 15 2.37 -1.92 -14.42
CA ARG A 15 3.63 -1.65 -15.13
C ARG A 15 4.25 -0.35 -14.65
N ARG A 16 3.42 0.68 -14.47
CA ARG A 16 3.87 1.96 -13.93
C ARG A 16 4.48 1.81 -12.53
N ILE A 17 3.84 1.06 -11.64
CA ILE A 17 4.36 0.81 -10.29
C ILE A 17 5.66 0.01 -10.36
N SER A 18 5.74 -1.04 -11.18
CA SER A 18 6.99 -1.81 -11.37
C SER A 18 8.15 -0.93 -11.86
N ASP A 19 7.89 -0.03 -12.81
CA ASP A 19 8.92 0.90 -13.31
C ASP A 19 9.37 1.87 -12.21
N LEU A 20 8.45 2.36 -11.38
CA LEU A 20 8.78 3.23 -10.23
C LEU A 20 9.61 2.49 -9.18
N ILE A 21 9.26 1.25 -8.86
CA ILE A 21 9.99 0.37 -7.92
C ILE A 21 11.44 0.14 -8.37
N GLN A 22 11.67 -0.01 -9.67
CA GLN A 22 13.03 -0.24 -10.19
C GLN A 22 13.91 1.02 -10.19
N ASN A 23 13.31 2.20 -10.31
CA ASN A 23 14.03 3.45 -10.49
C ASN A 23 14.02 4.36 -9.26
N SER A 24 13.48 3.89 -8.12
CA SER A 24 13.35 4.69 -6.90
C SER A 24 14.04 4.02 -5.73
N ALA A 25 14.66 4.81 -4.86
CA ALA A 25 15.15 4.34 -3.56
C ALA A 25 14.05 4.39 -2.47
N GLU A 26 13.11 5.34 -2.60
CA GLU A 26 12.01 5.53 -1.66
C GLU A 26 10.71 5.81 -2.41
N LEU A 27 9.62 5.16 -2.02
CA LEU A 27 8.27 5.38 -2.55
C LEU A 27 7.29 5.69 -1.43
N LYS A 28 6.50 6.76 -1.60
CA LYS A 28 5.46 7.19 -0.65
C LYS A 28 4.10 7.13 -1.31
N PHE A 29 3.19 6.37 -0.70
CA PHE A 29 1.82 6.21 -1.16
C PHE A 29 0.86 6.84 -0.15
N LEU A 30 -0.07 7.65 -0.63
CA LEU A 30 -1.23 8.11 0.13
C LEU A 30 -2.46 7.44 -0.49
N VAL A 31 -3.09 6.54 0.26
CA VAL A 31 -4.23 5.75 -0.23
C VAL A 31 -5.40 5.86 0.73
N GLY A 32 -6.61 5.83 0.19
CA GLY A 32 -7.83 5.75 1.00
C GLY A 32 -7.93 4.39 1.69
N PHE A 33 -7.76 3.31 0.93
CA PHE A 33 -7.83 1.92 1.41
C PHE A 33 -6.70 1.10 0.79
N PHE A 34 -6.29 0.01 1.45
CA PHE A 34 -5.22 -0.86 0.97
C PHE A 34 -5.57 -2.34 1.16
N TYR A 35 -5.41 -3.14 0.10
CA TYR A 35 -5.65 -4.59 0.12
C TYR A 35 -4.36 -5.35 -0.17
N PHE A 36 -4.01 -6.32 0.67
CA PHE A 36 -2.83 -7.17 0.48
C PHE A 36 -2.88 -8.00 -0.81
N SER A 37 -4.07 -8.36 -1.28
CA SER A 37 -4.23 -9.10 -2.54
C SER A 37 -3.59 -8.39 -3.74
N GLY A 38 -3.52 -7.05 -3.73
CA GLY A 38 -2.85 -6.27 -4.77
C GLY A 38 -1.32 -6.25 -4.63
N ILE A 39 -0.78 -6.50 -3.44
CA ILE A 39 0.67 -6.47 -3.18
C ILE A 39 1.38 -7.69 -3.75
N ALA A 40 0.72 -8.85 -3.79
CA ALA A 40 1.30 -10.09 -4.30
C ALA A 40 1.80 -9.96 -5.74
N GLU A 41 1.11 -9.15 -6.54
CA GLU A 41 1.46 -8.88 -7.92
C GLU A 41 2.67 -7.94 -8.09
N LEU A 42 2.97 -7.15 -7.05
CA LEU A 42 4.10 -6.23 -6.97
C LEU A 42 5.29 -6.83 -6.21
N TYR A 43 5.05 -7.86 -5.39
CA TYR A 43 6.03 -8.50 -4.51
C TYR A 43 7.31 -8.94 -5.25
N GLU A 44 7.17 -9.58 -6.42
CA GLU A 44 8.32 -9.99 -7.23
C GLU A 44 9.15 -8.82 -7.75
N SER A 45 8.52 -7.66 -7.99
CA SER A 45 9.24 -6.44 -8.41
C SER A 45 10.00 -5.84 -7.22
N ILE A 46 9.38 -5.83 -6.04
CA ILE A 46 9.98 -5.30 -4.80
C ILE A 46 11.16 -6.17 -4.36
N LYS A 47 10.99 -7.50 -4.37
CA LYS A 47 12.02 -8.46 -3.94
C LYS A 47 13.31 -8.36 -4.76
N LYS A 48 13.23 -7.95 -6.02
CA LYS A 48 14.39 -7.75 -6.90
C LYS A 48 15.19 -6.50 -6.56
N THR A 49 14.60 -5.54 -5.85
CA THR A 49 15.25 -4.29 -5.44
C THR A 49 15.56 -4.34 -3.95
N SER A 50 16.80 -4.66 -3.59
CA SER A 50 17.23 -4.89 -2.20
C SER A 50 17.30 -3.63 -1.32
N ALA A 51 17.18 -2.43 -1.88
CA ALA A 51 17.33 -1.16 -1.18
C ALA A 51 16.11 -0.23 -1.29
N LEU A 52 14.94 -0.75 -1.67
CA LEU A 52 13.73 0.05 -1.83
C LEU A 52 12.98 0.21 -0.49
N GLU A 53 12.79 1.46 -0.07
CA GLU A 53 11.93 1.81 1.07
C GLU A 53 10.52 2.16 0.57
N ILE A 54 9.48 1.50 1.11
CA ILE A 54 8.08 1.79 0.76
C ILE A 54 7.34 2.26 1.99
N LYS A 55 6.72 3.44 1.91
CA LYS A 55 5.89 4.04 2.94
C LYS A 55 4.46 4.17 2.41
N VAL A 56 3.50 3.59 3.11
CA VAL A 56 2.08 3.65 2.73
C VAL A 56 1.30 4.28 3.87
N LEU A 57 0.70 5.44 3.61
CA LEU A 57 -0.24 6.10 4.50
C LEU A 57 -1.66 5.76 4.05
N VAL A 58 -2.40 5.03 4.91
CA VAL A 58 -3.77 4.60 4.64
C VAL A 58 -4.74 5.48 5.44
N GLY A 59 -5.67 6.14 4.74
CA GLY A 59 -6.58 7.11 5.34
C GLY A 59 -7.85 6.52 5.96
N LEU A 60 -8.26 5.32 5.53
CA LEU A 60 -9.44 4.63 6.05
C LEU A 60 -9.05 3.29 6.66
N ASN A 61 -9.60 3.01 7.83
CA ASN A 61 -9.49 1.68 8.42
C ASN A 61 -10.41 0.73 7.66
N VAL A 62 -9.83 -0.11 6.81
CA VAL A 62 -10.52 -1.24 6.18
C VAL A 62 -10.38 -2.45 7.10
N ASP A 63 -11.30 -2.55 8.06
CA ASP A 63 -11.47 -3.68 9.00
C ASP A 63 -11.82 -5.00 8.25
N LEU A 64 -11.62 -6.24 8.71
CA LEU A 64 -11.21 -6.83 9.99
C LEU A 64 -10.50 -8.20 9.72
N GLY A 65 -9.98 -8.41 8.49
CA GLY A 65 -9.60 -9.73 7.96
C GLY A 65 -8.10 -10.02 7.93
N VAL A 66 -7.27 -9.09 8.37
CA VAL A 66 -5.82 -9.26 8.35
C VAL A 66 -5.40 -9.89 9.67
N HIS A 67 -5.17 -11.21 9.67
CA HIS A 67 -4.66 -12.01 10.79
C HIS A 67 -3.28 -11.50 11.30
N GLY A 68 -3.23 -10.32 11.92
CA GLY A 68 -2.04 -9.82 12.64
C GLY A 68 -0.82 -9.43 11.79
N ILE A 69 -0.95 -9.29 10.46
CA ILE A 69 0.19 -8.95 9.58
C ILE A 69 0.48 -7.42 9.56
N ILE A 70 -0.45 -6.60 10.08
CA ILE A 70 -0.25 -5.15 10.20
C ILE A 70 0.09 -4.84 11.66
N GLU A 71 1.29 -4.33 11.90
CA GLU A 71 1.62 -3.62 13.15
C GLU A 71 1.26 -2.14 13.00
N TYR A 72 0.45 -1.62 13.92
CA TYR A 72 0.17 -0.19 14.01
C TYR A 72 1.31 0.49 14.75
N ALA A 73 1.73 1.66 14.28
CA ALA A 73 2.77 2.45 14.95
C ALA A 73 2.28 3.09 16.28
N ASP A 74 1.00 3.00 16.59
CA ASP A 74 0.40 3.54 17.81
C ASP A 74 -0.33 2.42 18.58
N ASP A 75 0.19 2.10 19.77
CA ASP A 75 -0.35 1.08 20.68
C ASP A 75 -1.16 1.72 21.83
N GLN A 76 -1.48 3.02 21.79
CA GLN A 76 -2.18 3.69 22.89
C GLN A 76 -3.02 4.90 22.44
N ALA A 77 -4.25 4.69 21.96
CA ALA A 77 -5.37 5.61 22.27
C ALA A 77 -6.73 5.12 21.74
N ARG A 78 -7.49 4.47 22.63
CA ARG A 78 -8.94 4.64 22.91
C ARG A 78 -9.64 3.32 23.20
N THR A 79 -9.39 2.81 24.40
CA THR A 79 -10.43 2.17 25.19
C THR A 79 -11.40 3.25 25.70
N ASP A 80 -12.19 3.87 24.82
CA ASP A 80 -13.42 4.53 25.26
C ASP A 80 -14.46 3.42 25.47
N THR A 81 -14.36 2.76 26.61
CA THR A 81 -15.47 2.02 27.22
C THR A 81 -16.54 3.04 27.60
N GLY A 82 -17.35 3.43 26.61
CA GLY A 82 -18.58 4.15 26.81
C GLY A 82 -19.58 3.24 27.52
N ARG A 83 -19.54 3.25 28.85
CA ARG A 83 -20.72 2.99 29.67
C ARG A 83 -21.83 3.95 29.23
N CYS A 84 -22.89 3.41 28.66
CA CYS A 84 -24.30 3.64 28.99
C CYS A 84 -25.16 2.70 28.13
#